data_AF-A0AAW8DD66-F1
#
_entry.id   AF-A0AAW8DD66-F1
#
_cell.length_a   1.000
_cell.length_b   1.000
_cell.length_c   1.000
_cell.angle_alpha   90.00
_cell.angle_beta   90.00
_cell.angle_gamma   90.00
#
_symmetry.space_group_name_H-M   'P 1'
#
loop_
_entity.id
_entity.type
_entity.pdbx_description
1 polymer ?
#
loop_
_entity_poly.entity_id
_entity_poly.type
_entity_poly.pdbx_seq_one_letter_code
_entity_poly.pdbx_strand_id
1 'polypeptide(L)'
;MELPDDGQPEISKSVQDDLPGHPLKPYVPPSNLHDVALPRSLTLEEAYRTTVFFVERYLSLETSPSLDFSLFYQYMLADPAAASDFTDAVRRMKSREETL
;
A
#
# COMPACT_ATOMS: atom_id res chain seq x y z
N MET A 1 -7.00 -25.72 46.71
CA MET A 1 -8.07 -24.98 46.02
C MET A 1 -7.41 -24.42 44.77
N GLU A 2 -7.44 -25.18 43.69
CA GLU A 2 -6.82 -24.85 42.41
C GLU A 2 -7.75 -23.94 41.61
N LEU A 3 -7.20 -22.90 41.00
CA LEU A 3 -7.92 -21.96 40.13
C LEU A 3 -7.99 -22.55 38.70
N PRO A 4 -9.12 -22.42 37.98
CA PRO A 4 -9.21 -22.88 36.61
C PRO A 4 -8.52 -21.90 35.63
N ASP A 5 -7.91 -22.49 34.61
CA ASP A 5 -7.26 -21.88 33.46
C ASP A 5 -8.34 -21.32 32.51
N ASP A 6 -8.48 -19.99 32.45
CA ASP A 6 -9.41 -19.33 31.53
C ASP A 6 -8.78 -19.20 30.14
N GLY A 7 -9.29 -20.03 29.24
CA GLY A 7 -8.91 -20.10 27.84
C GLY A 7 -9.00 -18.76 27.10
N GLN A 8 -8.03 -18.56 26.22
CA GLN A 8 -7.93 -17.42 25.30
C GLN A 8 -9.18 -17.29 24.40
N PRO A 9 -9.68 -16.07 24.11
CA PRO A 9 -10.69 -15.90 23.09
C PRO A 9 -10.03 -15.95 21.70
N GLU A 10 -10.35 -17.00 20.95
CA GLU A 10 -10.09 -17.06 19.51
C GLU A 10 -10.94 -16.00 18.79
N ILE A 11 -10.31 -14.92 18.33
CA ILE A 11 -10.98 -13.92 17.49
C ILE A 11 -10.60 -14.16 16.03
N SER A 12 -11.55 -14.80 15.36
CA SER A 12 -11.98 -14.61 13.96
C SER A 12 -10.94 -14.69 12.86
N LYS A 13 -11.01 -15.82 12.13
CA LYS A 13 -10.51 -16.01 10.76
C LYS A 13 -10.84 -14.79 9.90
N SER A 14 -9.81 -14.04 9.55
CA SER A 14 -9.90 -12.92 8.61
C SER A 14 -10.18 -13.48 7.21
N VAL A 15 -11.27 -13.03 6.62
CA VAL A 15 -11.66 -13.27 5.23
C VAL A 15 -10.64 -12.55 4.33
N GLN A 16 -9.52 -13.20 4.01
CA GLN A 16 -8.44 -12.64 3.18
C GLN A 16 -8.01 -13.55 2.02
N ASP A 17 -8.73 -14.65 1.78
CA ASP A 17 -8.43 -15.59 0.70
C ASP A 17 -9.47 -15.47 -0.42
N ASP A 18 -9.45 -14.41 -1.22
CA ASP A 18 -10.21 -14.39 -2.49
C ASP A 18 -9.70 -13.36 -3.52
N LEU A 19 -8.38 -13.17 -3.63
CA LEU A 19 -7.77 -12.54 -4.80
C LEU A 19 -6.72 -13.48 -5.42
N PRO A 20 -6.95 -14.00 -6.65
CA PRO A 20 -6.04 -14.95 -7.26
C PRO A 20 -4.75 -14.25 -7.70
N GLY A 21 -3.61 -14.68 -7.15
CA GLY A 21 -2.29 -14.40 -7.72
C GLY A 21 -1.17 -14.01 -6.76
N HIS A 22 -1.45 -13.64 -5.51
CA HIS A 22 -0.39 -13.28 -4.56
C HIS A 22 -0.73 -13.81 -3.16
N PRO A 23 0.13 -14.64 -2.54
CA PRO A 23 0.05 -14.82 -1.10
C PRO A 23 0.48 -13.49 -0.47
N LEU A 24 -0.48 -12.61 -0.19
CA LEU A 24 -0.25 -11.47 0.69
C LEU A 24 -0.03 -12.07 2.08
N LYS A 25 1.22 -12.44 2.38
CA LYS A 25 1.63 -12.70 3.76
C LYS A 25 1.14 -11.51 4.58
N PRO A 26 0.45 -11.72 5.72
CA PRO A 26 0.05 -10.64 6.59
C PRO A 26 1.26 -9.75 6.85
N TYR A 27 1.15 -8.46 6.54
CA TYR A 27 2.21 -7.53 6.87
C TYR A 27 2.32 -7.48 8.39
N VAL A 28 3.34 -8.13 8.93
CA VAL A 28 3.70 -8.03 10.34
C VAL A 28 4.67 -6.85 10.44
N PRO A 29 4.28 -5.74 11.09
CA PRO A 29 5.19 -4.65 11.33
C PRO A 29 6.38 -5.19 12.14
N PRO A 30 7.62 -4.95 11.71
CA PRO A 30 8.79 -5.44 12.40
C PRO A 30 8.89 -4.79 13.78
N SER A 31 9.09 -5.62 14.82
CA SER A 31 9.21 -5.17 16.22
C SER A 31 10.39 -4.23 16.46
N ASN A 32 11.39 -4.26 15.57
CA ASN A 32 12.50 -3.31 15.49
C ASN A 32 12.61 -2.80 14.05
N LEU A 33 12.38 -1.50 13.85
CA LEU A 33 12.53 -0.83 12.54
C LEU A 33 13.96 -0.85 12.01
N HIS A 34 14.95 -1.14 12.86
CA HIS A 34 16.36 -1.19 12.50
C HIS A 34 16.78 -2.48 11.77
N ASP A 35 16.03 -3.58 11.92
CA ASP A 35 16.33 -4.87 11.28
C ASP A 35 15.61 -5.06 9.94
N VAL A 36 14.89 -4.03 9.48
CA VAL A 36 14.17 -4.05 8.21
C VAL A 36 15.15 -3.73 7.10
N ALA A 37 15.61 -4.78 6.42
CA ALA A 37 16.28 -4.62 5.13
C ALA A 37 15.25 -4.09 4.12
N LEU A 38 15.12 -2.76 4.03
CA LEU A 38 14.28 -2.13 3.01
C LEU A 38 14.85 -2.47 1.62
N PRO A 39 13.99 -2.80 0.65
CA PRO A 39 14.45 -3.02 -0.70
C PRO A 39 15.13 -1.75 -1.23
N ARG A 40 16.27 -1.91 -1.92
CA ARG A 40 17.01 -0.78 -2.52
C ARG A 40 16.23 -0.07 -3.62
N SER A 41 15.26 -0.75 -4.21
CA SER A 41 14.40 -0.24 -5.28
C SER A 41 13.03 -0.90 -5.20
N LEU A 42 11.99 -0.14 -5.53
CA LEU A 42 10.65 -0.67 -5.70
C LEU A 42 10.43 -1.12 -7.14
N THR A 43 9.65 -2.19 -7.32
CA THR A 43 9.02 -2.46 -8.62
C THR A 43 7.99 -1.37 -8.93
N LEU A 44 7.62 -1.24 -10.20
CA LEU A 44 6.61 -0.24 -10.62
C LEU A 44 5.25 -0.48 -9.97
N GLU A 45 4.89 -1.74 -9.75
CA GLU A 45 3.66 -2.11 -9.05
C GLU A 45 3.70 -1.72 -7.57
N GLU A 46 4.82 -2.00 -6.88
CA GLU A 46 5.00 -1.59 -5.48
C GLU A 46 5.03 -0.06 -5.35
N ALA A 47 5.64 0.63 -6.31
CA ALA A 47 5.64 2.09 -6.36
C ALA A 47 4.21 2.63 -6.52
N TYR A 48 3.41 2.07 -7.43
CA TYR A 48 2.00 2.45 -7.59
C TYR A 48 1.19 2.24 -6.30
N ARG A 49 1.27 1.04 -5.71
CA ARG A 49 0.56 0.71 -4.45
C ARG A 49 0.99 1.66 -3.33
N THR A 50 2.27 1.99 -3.25
CA THR A 50 2.82 2.93 -2.29
C THR A 50 2.28 4.35 -2.52
N THR A 51 2.19 4.80 -3.77
CA THR A 51 1.59 6.10 -4.12
C THR A 51 0.13 6.17 -3.70
N VAL A 52 -0.68 5.15 -3.99
CA VAL A 52 -2.09 5.09 -3.56
C VAL A 52 -2.21 5.22 -2.05
N PHE A 53 -1.40 4.45 -1.30
CA PHE A 53 -1.37 4.53 0.16
C PHE A 53 -1.00 5.93 0.67
N PHE A 54 0.01 6.57 0.09
CA PHE A 54 0.42 7.91 0.52
C PHE A 54 -0.65 8.95 0.25
N VAL A 55 -1.30 8.91 -0.92
CA VAL A 55 -2.36 9.85 -1.26
C VAL A 55 -3.56 9.68 -0.31
N GLU A 56 -3.97 8.44 -0.03
CA GLU A 56 -5.01 8.14 0.96
C GLU A 56 -4.66 8.73 2.34
N ARG A 57 -3.43 8.50 2.80
CA ARG A 57 -2.98 9.02 4.09
C ARG A 57 -2.92 10.53 4.13
N TYR A 58 -2.44 11.16 3.07
CA TYR A 58 -2.41 12.61 2.95
C TYR A 58 -3.82 13.21 3.05
N LEU A 59 -4.77 12.66 2.27
CA LEU A 59 -6.17 13.07 2.32
C LEU A 59 -6.80 12.87 3.70
N SER A 60 -6.42 11.81 4.42
CA SER A 60 -6.95 11.53 5.76
C SER A 60 -6.44 12.47 6.86
N LEU A 61 -5.27 13.10 6.65
CA LEU A 61 -4.63 13.98 7.62
C LEU A 61 -5.02 15.44 7.43
N GLU A 62 -5.39 15.84 6.23
CA GLU A 62 -5.77 17.22 5.94
C GLU A 62 -7.23 17.52 6.32
N THR A 63 -7.44 18.61 7.05
CA THR A 63 -8.78 19.11 7.40
C THR A 63 -9.53 19.66 6.18
N SER A 64 -8.81 20.08 5.14
CA SER A 64 -9.36 20.62 3.89
C SER A 64 -8.50 20.16 2.71
N PRO A 65 -8.64 18.90 2.27
CA PRO A 65 -7.81 18.34 1.21
C PRO A 65 -7.99 19.08 -0.11
N SER A 66 -6.90 19.21 -0.88
CA SER A 66 -6.97 19.75 -2.24
C SER A 66 -7.93 18.92 -3.12
N LEU A 67 -8.72 19.61 -3.94
CA LEU A 67 -9.60 19.00 -4.92
C LEU A 67 -8.81 18.12 -5.89
N ASP A 68 -7.65 18.60 -6.34
CA ASP A 68 -6.81 17.86 -7.30
C ASP A 68 -6.32 16.54 -6.71
N PHE A 69 -5.95 16.53 -5.43
CA PHE A 69 -5.53 15.31 -4.72
C PHE A 69 -6.68 14.33 -4.54
N SER A 70 -7.88 14.86 -4.26
CA SER A 70 -9.09 14.06 -4.13
C SER A 70 -9.48 13.40 -5.46
N LEU A 71 -9.41 14.16 -6.55
CA LEU A 71 -9.66 13.65 -7.90
C LEU A 71 -8.60 12.63 -8.34
N PHE A 72 -7.34 12.89 -8.02
CA PHE A 72 -6.25 11.96 -8.30
C PHE A 72 -6.45 10.63 -7.57
N TYR A 73 -6.83 10.65 -6.29
CA TYR A 73 -7.15 9.45 -5.55
C TYR A 73 -8.33 8.68 -6.15
N GLN A 74 -9.41 9.37 -6.51
CA GLN A 74 -10.57 8.76 -7.16
C GLN A 74 -10.20 8.11 -8.49
N TYR A 75 -9.39 8.79 -9.31
CA TYR A 75 -8.88 8.24 -10.57
C TYR A 75 -8.10 6.93 -10.33
N MET A 76 -7.19 6.91 -9.35
CA MET A 76 -6.40 5.72 -9.02
C MET A 76 -7.24 4.53 -8.54
N LEU A 77 -8.43 4.78 -7.96
CA LEU A 77 -9.33 3.71 -7.49
C LEU A 77 -10.33 3.26 -8.56
N ALA A 78 -10.78 4.18 -9.41
CA ALA A 78 -11.88 3.92 -10.34
C ALA A 78 -11.43 3.32 -11.67
N ASP A 79 -10.23 3.69 -12.14
CA ASP A 79 -9.75 3.28 -13.46
C ASP A 79 -8.81 2.06 -13.38
N PRO A 80 -9.17 0.90 -13.97
CA PRO A 80 -8.28 -0.26 -14.01
C PRO A 80 -6.97 0.01 -14.79
N ALA A 81 -6.95 1.02 -15.67
CA ALA A 81 -5.75 1.43 -16.42
C ALA A 81 -4.85 2.43 -15.64
N ALA A 82 -5.26 2.91 -14.46
CA ALA A 82 -4.48 3.88 -13.70
C ALA A 82 -3.06 3.39 -13.35
N ALA A 83 -2.91 2.10 -13.06
CA ALA A 83 -1.60 1.50 -12.79
C ALA A 83 -0.68 1.51 -14.02
N SER A 84 -1.22 1.27 -15.22
CA SER A 84 -0.45 1.36 -16.48
C SER A 84 -0.10 2.80 -16.82
N ASP A 85 -1.04 3.73 -16.67
CA ASP A 85 -0.81 5.15 -16.96
C ASP A 85 0.26 5.73 -16.02
N PHE A 86 0.20 5.38 -14.73
CA PHE A 86 1.23 5.72 -13.75
C PHE A 86 2.60 5.16 -14.16
N THR A 87 2.64 3.87 -14.52
CA THR A 87 3.87 3.20 -14.94
C THR A 87 4.50 3.89 -16.16
N ASP A 88 3.69 4.23 -17.16
CA ASP A 88 4.15 4.90 -18.37
C ASP A 88 4.57 6.34 -18.12
N ALA A 89 3.92 7.05 -17.19
CA ALA A 89 4.37 8.36 -16.73
C ALA A 89 5.76 8.29 -16.07
N VAL A 90 5.98 7.33 -15.16
CA VAL A 90 7.26 7.12 -14.48
C VAL A 90 8.37 6.75 -15.49
N ARG A 91 8.08 5.88 -16.46
CA ARG A 91 9.02 5.53 -17.53
C ARG A 91 9.39 6.73 -18.39
N ARG A 92 8.41 7.55 -18.78
CA ARG A 92 8.64 8.79 -19.54
C ARG A 92 9.53 9.75 -18.77
N MET A 93 9.26 9.94 -17.47
CA MET A 93 10.09 10.79 -16.61
C MET A 93 11.54 10.30 -16.56
N LYS A 94 11.77 9.01 -16.28
CA LYS A 94 13.11 8.42 -16.24
C LYS A 94 13.86 8.60 -17.55
N SER A 95 13.21 8.33 -18.70
CA SER A 95 13.85 8.50 -20.01
C SER A 95 14.26 9.95 -20.29
N ARG A 96 13.52 10.92 -19.76
CA ARG A 96 13.83 12.35 -19.89
C ARG A 96 15.05 12.75 -19.07
N GLU A 97 15.22 12.19 -17.87
CA GLU A 97 16.39 12.43 -17.02
C GLU A 97 17.68 11.87 -17.64
N GLU A 98 17.60 10.71 -18.32
CA GLU A 98 18.76 10.10 -18.99
C GLU A 98 19.21 10.85 -20.26
N THR A 99 18.38 11.78 -20.77
CA THR A 99 18.66 12.56 -21.98
C THR A 99 19.21 13.97 -21.69
N LEU A 100 19.24 14.38 -20.41
CA LEU A 100 19.76 15.68 -19.94
C LEU A 100 21.20 15.57 -19.44
#